data_AF-A0A7C3Y5F3-F1
#
_entry.id   AF-A0A7C3Y5F3-F1
#
_cell.length_a   1.000
_cell.length_b   1.000
_cell.length_c   1.000
_cell.angle_alpha   90.00
_cell.angle_beta   90.00
_cell.angle_gamma   90.00
#
_symmetry.space_group_name_H-M   'P 1'
#
loop_
_entity.id
_entity.type
_entity.pdbx_description
1 polymer ?
#
loop_
_entity_poly.entity_id
_entity_poly.type
_entity_poly.pdbx_seq_one_letter_code
_entity_poly.pdbx_strand_id
1 'polypeptide(L)'
;MLQRLTIQAFQLIYLAVSGSWSSANTAELMTIVGIYVHAFFLIFAFAFPIVVLTLEAIGIRRGDEDYIRMAWNGSKLWGITFAAGAVTGTLVEFGLIVVWSGSLALIASMAAAPLMLELYAFIIEIVLIGTYLTTFWRFKRRKWGHLLIGLGVLFGSNLSAYMILAVNAWMQVPWGTGNTVSHLFLPWVPSLGPLVVNPVKLKLLATTLPIVGSSL
;
A
#
# COMPACT_ATOMS: atom_id res chain seq x y z
N MET A 1 5.18 39.02 -3.33
CA MET A 1 5.92 38.83 -2.05
C MET A 1 5.74 37.42 -1.50
N LEU A 2 4.51 36.92 -1.34
CA LEU A 2 4.21 35.55 -0.86
C LEU A 2 4.79 34.43 -1.73
N GLN A 3 4.80 34.61 -3.06
CA GLN A 3 5.33 33.62 -4.01
C GLN A 3 6.87 33.46 -3.94
N ARG A 4 7.60 34.50 -3.49
CA ARG A 4 9.06 34.42 -3.29
C ARG A 4 9.39 33.74 -1.96
N LEU A 5 8.55 33.91 -0.95
CA LEU A 5 8.68 33.27 0.36
C LEU A 5 8.38 31.77 0.30
N THR A 6 7.40 31.34 -0.49
CA THR A 6 7.12 29.91 -0.70
C THR A 6 8.22 29.21 -1.49
N ILE A 7 8.77 29.86 -2.52
CA ILE A 7 9.91 29.33 -3.30
C ILE A 7 11.17 29.27 -2.43
N GLN A 8 11.44 30.29 -1.61
CA GLN A 8 12.58 30.29 -0.70
C GLN A 8 12.43 29.27 0.43
N ALA A 9 11.23 29.07 0.99
CA ALA A 9 10.97 28.02 1.96
C ALA A 9 11.16 26.63 1.36
N PHE A 10 10.69 26.42 0.13
CA PHE A 10 10.92 25.17 -0.61
C PHE A 10 12.40 24.94 -0.93
N GLN A 11 13.14 25.99 -1.34
CA GLN A 11 14.58 25.89 -1.57
C GLN A 11 15.40 25.71 -0.29
N LEU A 12 14.97 26.27 0.84
CA LEU A 12 15.60 26.05 2.14
C LEU A 12 15.38 24.62 2.65
N ILE A 13 14.19 24.04 2.42
CA ILE A 13 13.94 22.62 2.65
C ILE A 13 14.80 21.76 1.73
N TYR A 14 14.87 22.10 0.44
CA TYR A 14 15.71 21.41 -0.55
C TYR A 14 17.20 21.45 -0.18
N LEU A 15 17.71 22.58 0.32
CA LEU A 15 19.09 22.74 0.75
C LEU A 15 19.38 22.09 2.11
N ALA A 16 18.43 22.07 3.04
CA ALA A 16 18.56 21.34 4.31
C ALA A 16 18.62 19.81 4.09
N VAL A 17 18.03 19.34 2.98
CA VAL A 17 18.05 17.96 2.49
C VAL A 17 19.20 17.75 1.47
N SER A 18 20.24 18.58 1.44
CA SER A 18 21.34 18.44 0.45
C SER A 18 22.65 17.84 0.96
N GLY A 19 22.76 17.47 2.23
CA GLY A 19 23.85 16.62 2.71
C GLY A 19 23.52 15.15 2.43
N SER A 20 24.07 14.55 1.36
CA SER A 20 23.65 13.23 0.83
C SER A 20 23.37 12.15 1.89
N TRP A 21 24.17 12.09 2.95
CA TRP A 21 24.01 11.16 4.08
C TRP A 21 22.93 11.57 5.10
N SER A 22 22.85 12.86 5.45
CA SER A 22 21.79 13.39 6.33
C SER A 22 20.42 13.21 5.69
N SER A 23 20.36 13.44 4.38
CA SER A 23 19.16 13.32 3.55
C SER A 23 18.68 11.89 3.42
N ALA A 24 19.61 10.94 3.19
CA ALA A 24 19.31 9.51 3.20
C ALA A 24 18.77 9.05 4.57
N ASN A 25 19.40 9.48 5.67
CA ASN A 25 18.94 9.14 7.02
C ASN A 25 17.54 9.71 7.33
N THR A 26 17.24 10.92 6.86
CA THR A 26 15.89 11.49 7.00
C THR A 26 14.86 10.79 6.14
N ALA A 27 15.21 10.42 4.91
CA ALA A 27 14.37 9.66 3.99
C ALA A 27 14.03 8.28 4.58
N GLU A 28 15.02 7.61 5.14
CA GLU A 28 14.85 6.33 5.83
C GLU A 28 13.91 6.47 7.03
N LEU A 29 14.15 7.45 7.91
CA LEU A 29 13.31 7.68 9.08
C LEU A 29 11.85 8.01 8.71
N MET A 30 11.63 8.85 7.71
CA MET A 30 10.29 9.15 7.19
C MET A 30 9.59 7.90 6.66
N THR A 31 10.33 7.06 5.91
CA THR A 31 9.80 5.81 5.34
C THR A 31 9.45 4.80 6.44
N ILE A 32 10.34 4.61 7.41
CA ILE A 32 10.15 3.74 8.57
C ILE A 32 8.88 4.15 9.30
N VAL A 33 8.78 5.42 9.72
CA VAL A 33 7.62 5.91 10.47
C VAL A 33 6.33 5.73 9.67
N GLY A 34 6.34 6.08 8.38
CA GLY A 34 5.18 5.90 7.50
C GLY A 34 4.71 4.44 7.42
N ILE A 35 5.63 3.52 7.15
CA ILE A 35 5.32 2.08 7.03
C ILE A 35 4.82 1.51 8.36
N TYR A 36 5.47 1.82 9.50
CA TYR A 36 5.05 1.28 10.80
C TYR A 36 3.69 1.82 11.25
N VAL A 37 3.42 3.11 11.01
CA VAL A 37 2.09 3.69 11.28
C VAL A 37 1.03 3.03 10.41
N HIS A 38 1.31 2.83 9.12
CA HIS A 38 0.38 2.15 8.22
C HIS A 38 0.16 0.67 8.63
N ALA A 39 1.25 -0.06 8.92
CA ALA A 39 1.21 -1.46 9.33
C ALA A 39 0.39 -1.67 10.61
N PHE A 40 0.43 -0.72 11.56
CA PHE A 40 -0.41 -0.75 12.74
C PHE A 40 -1.91 -0.82 12.38
N PHE A 41 -2.38 0.05 11.47
CA PHE A 41 -3.77 0.02 11.01
C PHE A 41 -4.08 -1.24 10.17
N LEU A 42 -3.10 -1.71 9.41
CA LEU A 42 -3.22 -2.88 8.54
C LEU A 42 -3.52 -4.17 9.35
N ILE A 43 -2.90 -4.33 10.53
CA ILE A 43 -3.19 -5.46 11.43
C ILE A 43 -4.67 -5.48 11.83
N PHE A 44 -5.26 -4.31 12.13
CA PHE A 44 -6.67 -4.20 12.48
C PHE A 44 -7.60 -4.41 11.28
N ALA A 45 -7.20 -3.90 10.11
CA ALA A 45 -7.92 -4.10 8.86
C ALA A 45 -8.06 -5.59 8.51
N PHE A 46 -7.09 -6.43 8.90
CA PHE A 46 -7.15 -7.89 8.76
C PHE A 46 -7.93 -8.59 9.88
N ALA A 47 -7.70 -8.19 11.13
CA ALA A 47 -8.27 -8.89 12.29
C ALA A 47 -9.78 -8.67 12.44
N PHE A 48 -10.24 -7.43 12.26
CA PHE A 48 -11.65 -7.11 12.50
C PHE A 48 -12.65 -7.77 11.55
N PRO A 49 -12.43 -7.86 10.22
CA PRO A 49 -13.37 -8.56 9.34
C PRO A 49 -13.59 -10.01 9.79
N ILE A 50 -12.54 -10.72 10.20
CA ILE A 50 -12.67 -12.11 10.65
C ILE A 50 -13.60 -12.20 11.87
N VAL A 51 -13.39 -11.34 12.87
CA VAL A 51 -14.22 -11.31 14.09
C VAL A 51 -15.65 -10.90 13.76
N VAL A 52 -15.83 -9.81 13.02
CA VAL A 52 -17.14 -9.24 12.66
C VAL A 52 -17.98 -10.23 11.84
N LEU A 53 -17.39 -10.82 10.79
CA LEU A 53 -18.10 -11.77 9.93
C LEU A 53 -18.42 -13.07 10.67
N THR A 54 -17.57 -13.49 11.61
CA THR A 54 -17.85 -14.65 12.47
C THR A 54 -19.04 -14.36 13.40
N LEU A 55 -19.06 -13.20 14.05
CA LEU A 55 -20.18 -12.77 14.89
C LEU A 55 -21.47 -12.66 14.08
N GLU A 56 -21.40 -12.09 12.88
CA GLU A 56 -22.54 -12.01 11.98
C GLU A 56 -23.03 -13.40 11.56
N ALA A 57 -22.13 -14.32 11.20
CA ALA A 57 -22.47 -15.69 10.84
C ALA A 57 -23.19 -16.43 11.99
N ILE A 58 -22.69 -16.28 13.22
CA ILE A 58 -23.30 -16.86 14.42
C ILE A 58 -24.68 -16.26 14.67
N GLY A 59 -24.80 -14.93 14.61
CA GLY A 59 -26.07 -14.23 14.80
C GLY A 59 -27.13 -14.61 13.76
N ILE A 60 -26.73 -14.80 12.49
CA ILE A 60 -27.62 -15.27 11.43
C ILE A 60 -28.07 -16.70 11.68
N ARG A 61 -27.14 -17.61 12.02
CA ARG A 61 -27.45 -19.03 12.23
C ARG A 61 -28.32 -19.27 13.46
N ARG A 62 -28.06 -18.54 14.56
CA ARG A 62 -28.78 -18.69 15.83
C ARG A 62 -30.05 -17.83 15.92
N GLY A 63 -30.21 -16.87 15.01
CA GLY A 63 -31.31 -15.90 15.09
C GLY A 63 -31.18 -14.93 16.28
N ASP A 64 -29.98 -14.80 16.84
CA ASP A 64 -29.71 -14.02 18.05
C ASP A 64 -29.36 -12.57 17.67
N GLU A 65 -30.18 -11.62 18.13
CA GLU A 65 -29.99 -10.20 17.85
C GLU A 65 -28.76 -9.60 18.56
N ASP A 66 -28.33 -10.16 19.68
CA ASP A 66 -27.20 -9.60 20.44
C ASP A 66 -25.90 -9.78 19.67
N TYR A 67 -25.68 -10.95 19.04
CA TYR A 67 -24.53 -11.17 18.14
C TYR A 67 -24.56 -10.25 16.92
N ILE A 68 -25.75 -9.97 16.36
CA ILE A 68 -25.89 -9.05 15.23
C ILE A 68 -25.55 -7.61 15.66
N ARG A 69 -25.96 -7.19 16.87
CA ARG A 69 -25.59 -5.89 17.43
C ARG A 69 -24.09 -5.78 17.72
N MET A 70 -23.47 -6.86 18.22
CA MET A 70 -22.02 -6.91 18.39
C MET A 70 -21.29 -6.81 17.05
N ALA A 71 -21.75 -7.55 16.03
CA ALA A 71 -21.19 -7.46 14.68
C ALA A 71 -21.32 -6.04 14.10
N TRP A 72 -22.45 -5.35 14.31
CA TRP A 72 -22.62 -3.95 13.88
C TRP A 72 -21.63 -3.00 14.54
N ASN A 73 -21.45 -3.10 15.86
CA ASN A 73 -20.52 -2.25 16.59
C ASN A 73 -19.07 -2.53 16.17
N GLY A 74 -18.70 -3.80 15.99
CA GLY A 74 -17.40 -4.19 15.44
C GLY A 74 -17.20 -3.69 14.01
N SER A 75 -18.25 -3.68 13.18
CA SER A 75 -18.20 -3.18 11.81
C SER A 75 -17.88 -1.69 11.74
N LYS A 76 -18.40 -0.88 12.67
CA LYS A 76 -18.03 0.55 12.74
C LYS A 76 -16.55 0.75 13.03
N LEU A 77 -16.01 -0.02 13.99
CA LEU A 77 -14.59 0.04 14.33
C LEU A 77 -13.72 -0.43 13.17
N TRP A 78 -14.14 -1.50 12.49
CA TRP A 78 -13.52 -1.98 11.27
C TRP A 78 -13.49 -0.88 10.19
N GLY A 79 -14.62 -0.22 9.92
CA GLY A 79 -14.68 0.86 8.94
C GLY A 79 -13.77 2.05 9.26
N ILE A 80 -13.69 2.47 10.52
CA ILE A 80 -12.83 3.58 10.95
C ILE A 80 -11.34 3.22 10.79
N THR A 81 -10.96 2.03 11.27
CA THR A 81 -9.56 1.57 11.16
C THR A 81 -9.15 1.31 9.73
N PHE A 82 -10.05 0.77 8.90
CA PHE A 82 -9.85 0.62 7.46
C PHE A 82 -9.63 1.98 6.78
N ALA A 83 -10.44 2.99 7.08
CA ALA A 83 -10.27 4.33 6.51
C ALA A 83 -8.94 4.99 6.93
N ALA A 84 -8.52 4.82 8.19
CA ALA A 84 -7.20 5.28 8.64
C ALA A 84 -6.06 4.53 7.93
N GLY A 85 -6.20 3.21 7.75
CA GLY A 85 -5.29 2.39 6.97
C GLY A 85 -5.18 2.87 5.52
N ALA A 86 -6.31 3.13 4.85
CA ALA A 86 -6.38 3.66 3.50
C ALA A 86 -5.58 4.97 3.35
N VAL A 87 -5.85 5.96 4.22
CA VAL A 87 -5.16 7.27 4.17
C VAL A 87 -3.66 7.12 4.40
N THR A 88 -3.26 6.33 5.41
CA THR A 88 -1.84 6.10 5.71
C THR A 88 -1.13 5.32 4.61
N GLY A 89 -1.81 4.37 3.96
CA GLY A 89 -1.25 3.59 2.84
C GLY A 89 -0.98 4.46 1.63
N THR A 90 -1.93 5.35 1.28
CA THR A 90 -1.72 6.34 0.22
C THR A 90 -0.52 7.25 0.50
N LEU A 91 -0.29 7.64 1.76
CA LEU A 91 0.90 8.41 2.13
C LEU A 91 2.20 7.61 1.94
N VAL A 92 2.21 6.31 2.25
CA VAL A 92 3.36 5.44 2.03
C VAL A 92 3.65 5.27 0.53
N GLU A 93 2.62 5.09 -0.29
CA GLU A 93 2.75 4.96 -1.75
C GLU A 93 3.34 6.23 -2.39
N PHE A 94 2.81 7.40 -2.05
CA PHE A 94 3.40 8.67 -2.52
C PHE A 94 4.80 8.90 -1.93
N GLY A 95 5.04 8.45 -0.69
CA GLY A 95 6.35 8.46 -0.06
C GLY A 95 7.38 7.70 -0.90
N LEU A 96 7.04 6.52 -1.42
CA LEU A 96 7.92 5.74 -2.30
C LEU A 96 8.32 6.52 -3.56
N ILE A 97 7.38 7.27 -4.15
CA ILE A 97 7.62 8.03 -5.38
C ILE A 97 8.48 9.27 -5.11
N VAL A 98 8.17 10.03 -4.05
CA VAL A 98 8.79 11.32 -3.75
C VAL A 98 10.16 11.15 -3.08
N VAL A 99 10.26 10.24 -2.11
CA VAL A 99 11.47 10.07 -1.29
C VAL A 99 12.50 9.18 -1.98
N TRP A 100 12.06 8.14 -2.69
CA TRP A 100 12.93 7.13 -3.32
C TRP A 100 12.94 7.20 -4.85
N SER A 101 12.75 8.40 -5.41
CA SER A 101 12.64 8.63 -6.88
C SER A 101 13.80 8.02 -7.69
N GLY A 102 15.04 8.05 -7.17
CA GLY A 102 16.22 7.46 -7.84
C GLY A 102 16.21 5.93 -7.89
N SER A 103 15.64 5.27 -6.87
CA SER A 103 15.48 3.81 -6.83
C SER A 103 14.20 3.35 -7.53
N LEU A 104 13.26 4.27 -7.78
CA LEU A 104 11.95 3.98 -8.33
C LEU A 104 12.01 3.35 -9.73
N ALA A 105 13.00 3.70 -10.56
CA ALA A 105 13.14 3.09 -11.89
C ALA A 105 13.30 1.56 -11.78
N LEU A 106 14.19 1.09 -10.89
CA LEU A 106 14.41 -0.34 -10.66
C LEU A 106 13.19 -1.01 -10.06
N ILE A 107 12.60 -0.41 -9.03
CA ILE A 107 11.42 -0.93 -8.34
C ILE A 107 10.24 -1.02 -9.30
N ALA A 108 9.94 0.05 -10.04
CA ALA A 108 8.82 0.11 -10.99
C ALA A 108 8.94 -0.93 -12.11
N SER A 109 10.15 -1.37 -12.45
CA SER A 109 10.37 -2.36 -13.51
C SER A 109 9.68 -3.71 -13.24
N MET A 110 9.58 -4.11 -11.97
CA MET A 110 8.97 -5.38 -11.53
C MET A 110 7.79 -5.17 -10.58
N ALA A 111 7.85 -4.17 -9.70
CA ALA A 111 6.79 -3.90 -8.73
C ALA A 111 5.57 -3.20 -9.33
N ALA A 112 5.66 -2.58 -10.52
CA ALA A 112 4.52 -1.86 -11.09
C ALA A 112 3.31 -2.78 -11.34
N ALA A 113 3.52 -3.99 -11.87
CA ALA A 113 2.43 -4.92 -12.12
C ALA A 113 1.69 -5.36 -10.84
N PRO A 114 2.36 -5.89 -9.80
CA PRO A 114 1.70 -6.26 -8.55
C PRO A 114 1.12 -5.04 -7.81
N LEU A 115 1.76 -3.86 -7.83
CA LEU A 115 1.19 -2.64 -7.23
C LEU A 115 -0.10 -2.18 -7.93
N MET A 116 -0.18 -2.29 -9.26
CA MET A 116 -1.44 -1.99 -9.96
C MET A 116 -2.56 -2.99 -9.59
N LEU A 117 -2.23 -4.28 -9.48
CA LEU A 117 -3.20 -5.29 -9.04
C LEU A 117 -3.64 -5.08 -7.59
N GLU A 118 -2.73 -4.66 -6.72
CA GLU A 118 -3.02 -4.24 -5.35
C GLU A 118 -4.03 -3.09 -5.34
N LEU A 119 -3.79 -2.03 -6.13
CA LEU A 119 -4.71 -0.89 -6.22
C LEU A 119 -6.12 -1.31 -6.69
N TYR A 120 -6.21 -2.19 -7.68
CA TYR A 120 -7.52 -2.72 -8.12
C TYR A 120 -8.21 -3.51 -7.02
N ALA A 121 -7.49 -4.36 -6.29
CA ALA A 121 -8.02 -5.12 -5.18
C ALA A 121 -8.49 -4.19 -4.05
N PHE A 122 -7.71 -3.16 -3.73
CA PHE A 122 -8.04 -2.15 -2.73
C PHE A 122 -9.28 -1.32 -3.09
N ILE A 123 -9.45 -0.92 -4.36
CA ILE A 123 -10.66 -0.22 -4.81
C ILE A 123 -11.90 -1.11 -4.63
N ILE A 124 -11.80 -2.39 -5.01
CA ILE A 124 -12.89 -3.36 -4.80
C ILE A 124 -13.22 -3.47 -3.31
N GLU A 125 -12.20 -3.54 -2.46
CA GLU A 125 -12.34 -3.59 -1.02
C GLU A 125 -13.08 -2.37 -0.46
N ILE A 126 -12.69 -1.14 -0.87
CA ILE A 126 -13.36 0.11 -0.47
C ILE A 126 -14.84 0.10 -0.86
N VAL A 127 -15.16 -0.33 -2.08
CA VAL A 127 -16.54 -0.38 -2.57
C VAL A 127 -17.35 -1.40 -1.77
N LEU A 128 -16.80 -2.58 -1.51
CA LEU A 128 -17.48 -3.65 -0.78
C LEU A 128 -17.67 -3.31 0.70
N ILE A 129 -16.67 -2.73 1.38
CA ILE A 129 -16.82 -2.33 2.79
C ILE A 129 -17.80 -1.17 2.94
N GLY A 130 -17.78 -0.20 2.02
CA GLY A 130 -18.78 0.88 1.98
C GLY A 130 -20.19 0.34 1.76
N THR A 131 -20.34 -0.65 0.88
CA THR A 131 -21.61 -1.34 0.65
C THR A 131 -22.05 -2.13 1.87
N TYR A 132 -21.16 -2.89 2.50
CA TYR A 132 -21.43 -3.67 3.71
C TYR A 132 -21.94 -2.76 4.85
N LEU A 133 -21.21 -1.68 5.17
CA LEU A 133 -21.59 -0.77 6.25
C LEU A 133 -22.92 -0.05 6.00
N THR A 134 -23.19 0.37 4.76
CA THR A 134 -24.43 1.10 4.44
C THR A 134 -25.66 0.20 4.31
N THR A 135 -25.46 -1.10 4.04
CA THR A 135 -26.55 -2.04 3.82
C THR A 135 -26.86 -2.96 5.00
N PHE A 136 -26.05 -2.89 6.06
CA PHE A 136 -26.15 -3.71 7.28
C PHE A 136 -27.58 -3.89 7.81
N TRP A 137 -28.32 -2.78 8.00
CA TRP A 137 -29.70 -2.83 8.51
C TRP A 137 -30.78 -2.93 7.43
N ARG A 138 -30.41 -2.79 6.15
CA ARG A 138 -31.33 -2.80 5.02
C ARG A 138 -31.65 -4.23 4.56
N PHE A 139 -30.73 -5.18 4.72
CA PHE A 139 -30.91 -6.57 4.28
C PHE A 139 -31.60 -7.49 5.31
N LYS A 140 -32.69 -7.05 5.95
CA LYS A 140 -33.41 -7.88 6.94
C LYS A 140 -33.86 -9.26 6.41
N ARG A 141 -34.16 -9.38 5.11
CA ARG A 141 -34.57 -10.64 4.45
C ARG A 141 -33.43 -11.40 3.71
N ARG A 142 -32.25 -10.80 3.54
CA ARG A 142 -31.11 -11.40 2.80
C ARG A 142 -29.81 -11.33 3.62
N LYS A 143 -29.88 -11.73 4.89
CA LYS A 143 -28.73 -11.67 5.82
C LYS A 143 -27.49 -12.43 5.30
N TRP A 144 -27.70 -13.59 4.64
CA TRP A 144 -26.62 -14.33 4.00
C TRP A 144 -25.96 -13.59 2.82
N GLY A 145 -26.72 -12.78 2.08
CA GLY A 145 -26.18 -11.95 1.01
C GLY A 145 -25.31 -10.82 1.54
N HIS A 146 -25.68 -10.25 2.69
CA HIS A 146 -24.85 -9.25 3.38
C HIS A 146 -23.52 -9.85 3.86
N LEU A 147 -23.55 -11.04 4.46
CA LEU A 147 -22.35 -11.77 4.85
C LEU A 147 -21.42 -12.07 3.67
N LEU A 148 -21.96 -12.41 2.49
CA LEU A 148 -21.16 -12.63 1.27
C LEU A 148 -20.43 -11.36 0.79
N ILE A 149 -21.05 -10.18 0.94
CA ILE A 149 -20.38 -8.91 0.65
C ILE A 149 -19.17 -8.75 1.56
N GLY A 150 -19.35 -9.00 2.86
CA GLY A 150 -18.27 -8.95 3.85
C GLY A 150 -17.14 -9.96 3.58
N LEU A 151 -17.47 -11.18 3.17
CA LEU A 151 -16.48 -12.17 2.72
C LEU A 151 -15.72 -11.71 1.47
N GLY A 152 -16.39 -10.99 0.57
CA GLY A 152 -15.75 -10.36 -0.58
C GLY A 152 -14.72 -9.31 -0.15
N VAL A 153 -15.02 -8.50 0.87
CA VAL A 153 -14.04 -7.58 1.47
C VAL A 153 -12.83 -8.35 1.98
N LEU A 154 -13.04 -9.38 2.79
CA LEU A 154 -11.97 -10.21 3.35
C LEU A 154 -11.08 -10.83 2.27
N PHE A 155 -11.67 -11.31 1.17
CA PHE A 155 -10.91 -11.82 0.03
C PHE A 155 -10.08 -10.73 -0.66
N GLY A 156 -10.68 -9.55 -0.87
CA GLY A 156 -9.99 -8.37 -1.40
C GLY A 156 -8.77 -7.99 -0.55
N SER A 157 -8.93 -7.90 0.77
CA SER A 157 -7.84 -7.57 1.70
C SER A 157 -6.68 -8.55 1.58
N ASN A 158 -6.97 -9.87 1.52
CA ASN A 158 -5.95 -10.91 1.37
C ASN A 158 -5.22 -10.83 0.02
N LEU A 159 -5.94 -10.50 -1.05
CA LEU A 159 -5.34 -10.31 -2.37
C LEU A 159 -4.40 -9.09 -2.38
N SER A 160 -4.81 -7.96 -1.80
CA SER A 160 -3.97 -6.78 -1.65
C SER A 160 -2.70 -7.08 -0.84
N ALA A 161 -2.83 -7.78 0.29
CA ALA A 161 -1.69 -8.19 1.09
C ALA A 161 -0.75 -9.14 0.33
N TYR A 162 -1.29 -10.08 -0.44
CA TYR A 162 -0.48 -10.97 -1.26
C TYR A 162 0.36 -10.18 -2.28
N MET A 163 -0.24 -9.20 -2.96
CA MET A 163 0.46 -8.38 -3.96
C MET A 163 1.56 -7.51 -3.35
N ILE A 164 1.29 -6.83 -2.22
CA ILE A 164 2.31 -5.99 -1.58
C ILE A 164 3.43 -6.82 -0.95
N LEU A 165 3.11 -8.00 -0.40
CA LEU A 165 4.12 -8.93 0.11
C LEU A 165 4.96 -9.53 -1.02
N ALA A 166 4.39 -9.76 -2.21
CA ALA A 166 5.14 -10.19 -3.37
C ALA A 166 6.17 -9.13 -3.81
N VAL A 167 5.81 -7.84 -3.75
CA VAL A 167 6.76 -6.73 -3.98
C VAL A 167 7.88 -6.76 -2.96
N ASN A 168 7.55 -6.87 -1.66
CA ASN A 168 8.56 -6.93 -0.61
C ASN A 168 9.48 -8.15 -0.75
N ALA A 169 8.92 -9.32 -1.05
CA ALA A 169 9.71 -10.54 -1.27
C ALA A 169 10.70 -10.38 -2.44
N TRP A 170 10.28 -9.75 -3.53
CA TRP A 170 11.17 -9.45 -4.65
C TRP A 170 12.25 -8.42 -4.28
N MET A 171 11.92 -7.40 -3.46
CA MET A 171 12.92 -6.43 -3.00
C MET A 171 14.01 -7.07 -2.13
N GLN A 172 13.68 -8.14 -1.38
CA GLN A 172 14.66 -8.89 -0.57
C GLN A 172 15.57 -9.78 -1.42
N VAL A 173 15.00 -10.46 -2.43
CA VAL A 173 15.73 -11.34 -3.34
C VAL A 173 15.33 -11.02 -4.79
N PRO A 174 15.96 -9.99 -5.40
CA PRO A 174 15.60 -9.58 -6.75
C PRO A 174 15.98 -10.66 -7.76
N TRP A 175 15.02 -11.05 -8.59
CA TRP A 175 15.16 -12.02 -9.68
C TRP A 175 14.46 -11.49 -10.94
N GLY A 176 14.93 -11.88 -12.12
CA GLY A 176 14.34 -11.51 -13.41
C GLY A 176 14.91 -10.22 -14.03
N THR A 177 15.93 -9.61 -13.42
CA THR A 177 16.50 -8.33 -13.88
C THR A 177 17.77 -8.49 -14.73
N GLY A 178 18.29 -9.72 -14.92
CA GLY A 178 19.51 -9.96 -15.68
C GLY A 178 20.68 -9.08 -15.23
N ASN A 179 21.38 -8.46 -16.18
CA ASN A 179 22.51 -7.56 -15.93
C ASN A 179 22.07 -6.09 -15.77
N THR A 180 20.78 -5.82 -15.71
CA THR A 180 20.28 -4.44 -15.73
C THR A 180 20.67 -3.67 -14.48
N VAL A 181 20.66 -4.33 -13.31
CA VAL A 181 21.13 -3.73 -12.05
C VAL A 181 22.61 -3.41 -12.12
N SER A 182 23.42 -4.30 -12.69
CA SER A 182 24.86 -4.11 -12.80
C SER A 182 25.25 -2.99 -13.75
N HIS A 183 24.50 -2.80 -14.83
CA HIS A 183 24.79 -1.76 -15.82
C HIS A 183 24.27 -0.36 -15.45
N LEU A 184 23.22 -0.26 -14.63
CA LEU A 184 22.56 1.01 -14.34
C LEU A 184 22.83 1.56 -12.94
N PHE A 185 23.07 0.67 -11.96
CA PHE A 185 23.16 1.07 -10.56
C PHE A 185 24.45 0.58 -9.90
N LEU A 186 24.71 -0.73 -9.90
CA LEU A 186 25.77 -1.33 -9.07
C LEU A 186 26.67 -2.29 -9.87
N PRO A 187 27.82 -1.82 -10.41
CA PRO A 187 28.68 -2.59 -11.32
C PRO A 187 29.15 -3.96 -10.82
N TRP A 188 29.20 -4.17 -9.50
CA TRP A 188 29.67 -5.39 -8.87
C TRP A 188 28.58 -6.44 -8.62
N VAL A 189 27.30 -6.15 -8.91
CA VAL A 189 26.19 -7.09 -8.71
C VAL A 189 26.17 -8.13 -9.85
N PRO A 190 26.09 -9.44 -9.55
CA PRO A 190 25.99 -10.47 -10.58
C PRO A 190 24.63 -10.45 -11.29
N SER A 191 24.52 -11.18 -12.40
CA SER A 191 23.25 -11.33 -13.13
C SER A 191 22.17 -11.95 -12.24
N LEU A 192 21.02 -11.27 -12.10
CA LEU A 192 19.93 -11.69 -11.23
C LEU A 192 18.84 -12.43 -12.03
N GLY A 193 19.19 -13.61 -12.57
CA GLY A 193 18.28 -14.45 -13.35
C GLY A 193 18.09 -14.00 -14.81
N PRO A 194 17.13 -14.60 -15.54
CA PRO A 194 16.86 -14.23 -16.94
C PRO A 194 16.35 -12.78 -17.04
N LEU A 195 16.62 -12.11 -18.17
CA LEU A 195 16.08 -10.75 -18.41
C LEU A 195 14.61 -10.85 -18.82
N VAL A 196 13.71 -10.64 -17.85
CA VAL A 196 12.24 -10.63 -18.07
C VAL A 196 11.70 -9.19 -18.08
N VAL A 197 12.49 -8.24 -17.59
CA VAL A 197 12.20 -6.79 -17.59
C VAL A 197 12.40 -6.20 -18.99
N ASN A 198 11.57 -5.23 -19.40
CA ASN A 198 11.78 -4.47 -20.65
C ASN A 198 12.87 -3.39 -20.47
N PRO A 199 14.08 -3.56 -21.04
CA PRO A 199 15.21 -2.68 -20.78
C PRO A 199 15.05 -1.29 -21.40
N VAL A 200 14.28 -1.17 -22.49
CA VAL A 200 14.04 0.10 -23.19
C VAL A 200 13.14 1.01 -22.35
N LYS A 201 12.04 0.45 -21.82
CA LYS A 201 11.13 1.19 -20.93
C LYS A 201 11.83 1.60 -19.64
N LEU A 202 12.69 0.74 -19.10
CA LEU A 202 13.45 1.04 -17.90
C LEU A 202 14.42 2.20 -18.10
N LYS A 203 15.17 2.18 -19.20
CA LYS A 203 16.12 3.25 -19.52
C LYS A 203 15.41 4.59 -19.73
N LEU A 204 14.24 4.56 -20.39
CA LEU A 204 13.37 5.74 -20.51
C LEU A 204 12.93 6.25 -19.14
N LEU A 205 12.41 5.38 -18.26
CA LEU A 205 11.97 5.76 -16.91
C LEU A 205 13.10 6.42 -16.10
N ALA A 206 14.29 5.82 -16.13
CA ALA A 206 15.47 6.33 -15.44
C ALA A 206 15.90 7.73 -15.93
N THR A 207 15.72 8.02 -17.22
CA THR A 207 16.04 9.35 -17.78
C THR A 207 14.93 10.39 -17.57
N THR A 208 13.68 9.97 -17.37
CA THR A 208 12.53 10.89 -17.24
C THR A 208 12.20 11.29 -15.81
N LEU A 209 12.57 10.49 -14.81
CA LEU A 209 12.30 10.81 -13.41
C LEU A 209 13.25 11.91 -12.94
N PRO A 210 12.74 13.01 -12.34
CA PRO A 210 13.60 14.01 -11.74
C PRO A 210 14.39 13.34 -10.62
N ILE A 211 15.72 13.34 -10.73
CA ILE A 211 16.62 12.78 -9.71
C ILE A 211 16.55 13.71 -8.49
N VAL A 212 15.59 13.46 -7.60
CA VAL A 212 15.42 14.16 -6.33
C VAL A 212 15.46 13.08 -5.25
N GLY A 213 16.66 12.74 -4.81
CA GLY A 213 16.92 11.63 -3.90
C GLY A 213 18.37 11.16 -4.01
N SER A 214 18.81 10.33 -3.06
CA SER A 214 20.20 9.88 -2.96
C SER A 214 20.67 9.25 -4.27
N SER A 215 21.55 9.97 -4.98
CA SER A 215 22.40 9.42 -6.01
C SER A 215 23.41 8.50 -5.32
N LEU A 216 23.02 7.24 -5.12
CA LEU A 216 23.97 6.14 -4.95
C LEU A 216 24.26 5.56 -6.33
#